data_AF-A0A4Y9S8T7-F1
#
_entry.id   AF-A0A4Y9S8T7-F1
#
_cell.length_a   1.000
_cell.length_b   1.000
_cell.length_c   1.000
_cell.angle_alpha   90.00
_cell.angle_beta   90.00
_cell.angle_gamma   90.00
#
_symmetry.space_group_name_H-M   'P 1'
#
loop_
_entity.id
_entity.type
_entity.pdbx_description
1 polymer ?
#
loop_
_entity_poly.entity_id
_entity_poly.type
_entity_poly.pdbx_seq_one_letter_code
_entity_poly.pdbx_strand_id
1 'polypeptide(L)'
;AEQLRDRSRQRPLAELAQAASREGLRIAAAAGIGNPARFFAMLKAAGLRITELPLPDHHDFQDRPFAGLEADLILMTEKDAVKCAQIEELSGDPRLWVVPVTARLDDALADQIVEKCRGRSIA
;
A
#
# COMPACT_ATOMS: atom_id res chain seq x y z
N ALA A 1 5.98 -0.60 -6.70
CA ALA A 1 6.02 0.14 -5.43
C ALA A 1 6.89 1.36 -5.61
N GLU A 2 6.55 2.46 -4.95
CA GLU A 2 7.17 3.78 -5.15
C GLU A 2 7.60 4.34 -3.79
N GLN A 3 8.77 4.97 -3.70
CA GLN A 3 9.21 5.54 -2.43
C GLN A 3 8.37 6.79 -2.10
N LEU A 4 7.87 6.89 -0.87
CA LEU A 4 6.96 7.97 -0.46
C LEU A 4 7.60 9.36 -0.66
N ARG A 5 8.84 9.52 -0.19
CA ARG A 5 9.60 10.78 -0.24
C ARG A 5 10.14 11.15 -1.63
N ASP A 6 10.30 10.17 -2.52
CA ASP A 6 10.87 10.33 -3.86
C ASP A 6 10.16 9.39 -4.84
N ARG A 7 9.09 9.90 -5.45
CA ARG A 7 8.22 9.12 -6.35
C ARG A 7 8.90 8.69 -7.64
N SER A 8 10.06 9.26 -7.97
CA SER A 8 10.88 8.81 -9.11
C SER A 8 11.53 7.45 -8.84
N ARG A 9 11.70 7.08 -7.57
CA ARG A 9 12.19 5.75 -7.17
C ARG A 9 11.04 4.77 -7.16
N GLN A 10 10.99 3.95 -8.19
CA GLN A 10 10.00 2.91 -8.35
C GLN A 10 10.68 1.56 -8.54
N ARG A 11 10.13 0.53 -7.89
CA ARG A 11 10.60 -0.86 -8.02
C ARG A 11 9.42 -1.81 -8.12
N PRO A 12 9.44 -2.79 -9.05
CA PRO A 12 8.47 -3.88 -9.07
C PRO A 12 8.51 -4.69 -7.77
N LEU A 13 7.35 -5.21 -7.34
CA LEU A 13 7.25 -6.03 -6.12
C LEU A 13 8.16 -7.27 -6.17
N ALA A 14 8.27 -7.89 -7.35
CA ALA A 14 9.15 -9.04 -7.55
C ALA A 14 10.64 -8.68 -7.37
N GLU A 15 11.05 -7.49 -7.80
CA GLU A 15 12.44 -7.03 -7.64
C GLU A 15 12.75 -6.72 -6.17
N LEU A 16 11.80 -6.11 -5.45
CA LEU A 16 11.90 -5.91 -4.00
C LEU A 16 12.02 -7.24 -3.25
N ALA A 17 11.22 -8.24 -3.62
CA ALA A 17 11.30 -9.58 -3.03
C ALA A 17 12.69 -10.22 -3.25
N GLN A 18 13.23 -10.13 -4.47
CA GLN A 18 14.55 -10.67 -4.80
C GLN A 18 15.68 -9.92 -4.09
N ALA A 19 15.64 -8.59 -4.05
CA ALA A 19 16.61 -7.78 -3.33
C ALA A 19 16.60 -8.11 -1.84
N ALA A 20 15.42 -8.13 -1.21
CA ALA A 20 15.29 -8.46 0.20
C ALA A 20 15.79 -9.88 0.52
N SER A 21 15.53 -10.87 -0.35
CA SER A 21 16.06 -12.21 -0.14
C SER A 21 17.58 -12.31 -0.29
N ARG A 22 18.20 -11.51 -1.18
CA ARG A 22 19.65 -11.53 -1.41
C ARG A 22 20.41 -10.78 -0.32
N GLU A 23 19.84 -9.67 0.13
CA GLU A 23 20.48 -8.73 1.06
C GLU A 23 20.03 -8.95 2.52
N GLY A 24 19.06 -9.83 2.76
CA GLY A 24 18.52 -10.11 4.10
C GLY A 24 17.65 -9.00 4.66
N LEU A 25 17.00 -8.20 3.79
CA LEU A 25 16.20 -7.05 4.21
C LEU A 25 14.88 -7.48 4.85
N ARG A 26 14.50 -6.79 5.91
CA ARG A 26 13.24 -6.94 6.63
C ARG A 26 12.19 -6.05 5.98
N ILE A 27 11.12 -6.65 5.47
CA ILE A 27 9.99 -5.93 4.90
C ILE A 27 8.83 -6.00 5.90
N ALA A 28 8.26 -4.86 6.23
CA ALA A 28 6.96 -4.76 6.88
C ALA A 28 5.90 -4.25 5.90
N ALA A 29 4.64 -4.55 6.18
CA ALA A 29 3.51 -4.02 5.43
C ALA A 29 2.46 -3.46 6.39
N ALA A 30 2.11 -2.19 6.22
CA ALA A 30 1.12 -1.49 7.01
C ALA A 30 -0.15 -1.19 6.20
N ALA A 31 -1.32 -1.38 6.80
CA ALA A 31 -2.58 -1.08 6.12
C ALA A 31 -3.70 -0.67 7.10
N GLY A 32 -4.22 0.55 6.92
CA GLY A 32 -5.35 1.15 7.65
C GLY A 32 -6.64 1.18 6.82
N ILE A 33 -7.02 0.02 6.27
CA ILE A 33 -8.20 -0.17 5.42
C ILE A 33 -9.14 -1.23 6.02
N GLY A 34 -10.42 -1.27 5.61
CA GLY A 34 -11.41 -2.20 6.16
C GLY A 34 -11.10 -3.71 6.01
N ASN A 35 -10.21 -4.12 5.11
CA ASN A 35 -9.70 -5.50 5.05
C ASN A 35 -8.19 -5.55 4.73
N PRO A 36 -7.31 -5.36 5.74
CA PRO A 36 -5.86 -5.36 5.57
C PRO A 36 -5.32 -6.69 5.04
N ALA A 37 -5.95 -7.82 5.40
CA ALA A 37 -5.50 -9.15 5.02
C ALA A 37 -5.46 -9.35 3.50
N ARG A 38 -6.36 -8.72 2.73
CA ARG A 38 -6.31 -8.75 1.26
C ARG A 38 -5.06 -8.10 0.70
N PHE A 39 -4.65 -6.97 1.29
CA PHE A 39 -3.42 -6.28 0.89
C PHE A 39 -2.19 -7.14 1.19
N PHE A 40 -2.10 -7.72 2.39
CA PHE A 40 -0.98 -8.58 2.77
C PHE A 40 -0.91 -9.86 1.93
N ALA A 41 -2.06 -10.48 1.63
CA ALA A 41 -2.13 -11.64 0.76
C ALA A 41 -1.61 -11.34 -0.66
N MET A 42 -1.96 -10.18 -1.22
CA MET A 42 -1.44 -9.73 -2.51
C MET A 42 0.10 -9.58 -2.50
N LEU A 43 0.67 -8.99 -1.44
CA LEU A 43 2.12 -8.85 -1.30
C LEU A 43 2.83 -10.20 -1.20
N LYS A 44 2.27 -11.13 -0.42
CA LYS A 44 2.80 -12.50 -0.32
C LYS A 44 2.71 -13.24 -1.65
N ALA A 45 1.60 -13.09 -2.38
CA ALA A 45 1.44 -13.67 -3.71
C ALA A 45 2.45 -13.10 -4.73
N ALA A 46 2.91 -11.86 -4.54
CA ALA A 46 3.99 -11.26 -5.32
C ALA A 46 5.41 -11.73 -4.88
N GLY A 47 5.50 -12.67 -3.93
CA GLY A 47 6.76 -13.27 -3.48
C GLY A 47 7.43 -12.61 -2.29
N LEU A 48 6.80 -11.61 -1.67
CA LEU A 48 7.38 -10.92 -0.51
C LEU A 48 7.18 -11.71 0.78
N ARG A 49 8.22 -11.73 1.62
CA ARG A 49 8.13 -12.13 3.04
C ARG A 49 7.98 -10.86 3.86
N ILE A 50 6.86 -10.72 4.55
CA ILE A 50 6.48 -9.48 5.24
C ILE A 50 6.11 -9.72 6.70
N THR A 51 6.46 -8.75 7.55
CA THR A 51 5.82 -8.57 8.86
C THR A 51 4.57 -7.72 8.68
N GLU A 52 3.41 -8.28 9.02
CA GLU A 52 2.13 -7.58 8.87
C GLU A 52 1.89 -6.62 10.04
N LEU A 53 1.49 -5.39 9.70
CA LEU A 53 1.08 -4.36 10.64
C LEU A 53 -0.33 -3.88 10.26
N PRO A 54 -1.39 -4.59 10.69
CA PRO A 54 -2.75 -4.10 10.51
C PRO A 54 -2.94 -2.84 11.38
N LEU A 55 -3.52 -1.80 10.79
CA LEU A 55 -3.88 -0.57 11.47
C LEU A 55 -5.41 -0.42 11.48
N PRO A 56 -5.99 0.29 12.47
CA PRO A 56 -7.39 0.69 12.44
C PRO A 56 -7.77 1.33 11.10
N ASP A 57 -9.01 1.11 10.65
CA ASP A 57 -9.49 1.85 9.49
C ASP A 57 -9.44 3.35 9.81
N HIS A 58 -9.05 4.13 8.82
CA HIS A 58 -8.84 5.57 8.96
C HIS A 58 -7.76 6.00 9.97
N HIS A 59 -6.84 5.12 10.39
CA HIS A 59 -5.71 5.46 11.29
C HIS A 59 -4.96 6.75 10.89
N ASP A 60 -4.61 7.58 11.87
CA ASP A 60 -4.11 8.95 11.70
C ASP A 60 -2.59 9.09 11.83
N PHE A 61 -1.89 8.00 12.16
CA PHE A 61 -0.44 7.91 12.30
C PHE A 61 0.19 8.78 13.42
N GLN A 62 -0.62 9.37 14.30
CA GLN A 62 -0.13 10.23 15.40
C GLN A 62 0.55 9.44 16.53
N ASP A 63 0.18 8.18 16.69
CA ASP A 63 0.80 7.22 17.63
C ASP A 63 2.16 6.70 17.16
N ARG A 64 2.66 7.18 16.01
CA ARG A 64 3.99 6.86 15.45
C ARG A 64 4.21 5.35 15.31
N PRO A 65 3.37 4.63 14.54
CA PRO A 65 3.35 3.17 14.50
C PRO A 65 4.65 2.57 13.90
N PHE A 66 5.47 3.39 13.24
CA PHE A 66 6.72 2.96 12.59
C PHE A 66 7.99 3.25 13.41
N ALA A 67 7.89 3.95 14.55
CA ALA A 67 9.06 4.41 15.30
C ALA A 67 9.86 3.24 15.92
N GLY A 68 9.18 2.20 16.41
CA GLY A 68 9.81 0.98 16.94
C GLY A 68 9.85 -0.18 15.95
N LEU A 69 9.46 0.06 14.68
CA LEU A 69 9.36 -1.00 13.70
C LEU A 69 10.72 -1.27 13.08
N GLU A 70 11.27 -2.43 13.42
CA GLU A 70 12.52 -3.00 12.92
C GLU A 70 12.37 -3.52 11.49
N ALA A 71 12.27 -2.60 10.53
CA ALA A 71 12.11 -2.88 9.10
C ALA A 71 13.01 -1.98 8.24
N ASP A 72 13.51 -2.53 7.14
CA ASP A 72 14.30 -1.81 6.14
C ASP A 72 13.39 -1.21 5.04
N LEU A 73 12.23 -1.84 4.81
CA LEU A 73 11.16 -1.34 3.96
C LEU A 73 9.80 -1.52 4.63
N ILE A 74 8.94 -0.51 4.51
CA ILE A 74 7.56 -0.50 5.00
C ILE A 74 6.66 -0.21 3.80
N LEU A 75 5.93 -1.23 3.36
CA LEU A 75 4.97 -1.13 2.26
C LEU A 75 3.60 -0.72 2.79
N MET A 76 2.95 0.23 2.14
CA MET A 76 1.61 0.68 2.53
C MET A 76 0.70 0.93 1.33
N THR A 77 -0.60 1.06 1.62
CA THR A 77 -1.60 1.40 0.62
C THR A 77 -1.49 2.86 0.19
N GLU A 78 -2.07 3.22 -0.96
CA GLU A 78 -2.15 4.62 -1.40
C GLU A 78 -2.93 5.50 -0.42
N LYS A 79 -4.01 4.97 0.18
CA LYS A 79 -4.82 5.69 1.18
C LYS A 79 -3.98 6.09 2.39
N ASP A 80 -3.17 5.17 2.90
CA ASP A 80 -2.32 5.40 4.07
C ASP A 80 -1.16 6.34 3.73
N ALA A 81 -0.62 6.23 2.51
CA ALA A 81 0.46 7.09 2.03
C ALA A 81 0.05 8.57 1.93
N VAL A 82 -1.20 8.87 1.56
CA VAL A 82 -1.71 10.25 1.54
C VAL A 82 -1.59 10.89 2.91
N LYS A 83 -1.88 10.15 3.99
CA LYS A 83 -1.79 10.65 5.37
C LYS A 83 -0.34 10.77 5.83
N CYS A 84 0.48 9.75 5.58
CA CYS A 84 1.89 9.76 5.93
C CYS A 84 2.64 10.93 5.26
N ALA A 85 2.27 11.28 4.02
CA ALA A 85 2.86 12.43 3.32
C ALA A 85 2.55 13.79 3.97
N GLN A 86 1.50 13.91 4.77
CA GLN A 86 1.15 15.14 5.49
C GLN A 86 1.87 15.30 6.83
N ILE A 87 2.57 14.27 7.29
CA ILE A 87 3.28 14.25 8.58
C ILE A 87 4.78 14.38 8.28
N GLU A 88 5.42 15.42 8.82
CA GLU A 88 6.82 15.75 8.48
C GLU A 88 7.77 14.59 8.79
N GLU A 89 7.63 13.96 9.95
CA GLU A 89 8.49 12.84 10.36
C GLU A 89 8.32 11.60 9.46
N LEU A 90 7.14 11.39 8.89
CA LEU A 90 6.84 10.24 8.04
C LEU A 90 7.16 10.52 6.57
N SER A 91 6.88 11.73 6.09
CA SER A 91 7.11 12.10 4.69
C SER A 91 8.60 12.03 4.30
N GLY A 92 9.52 12.23 5.26
CA GLY A 92 10.96 12.08 5.07
C GLY A 92 11.52 10.66 5.25
N ASP A 93 10.75 9.72 5.79
CA ASP A 93 11.25 8.39 6.16
C ASP A 93 11.58 7.55 4.89
N PRO A 94 12.87 7.19 4.67
CA PRO A 94 13.31 6.42 3.51
C PRO A 94 12.67 5.02 3.41
N ARG A 95 12.19 4.48 4.53
CA ARG A 95 11.64 3.13 4.60
C ARG A 95 10.24 3.07 4.03
N LEU A 96 9.53 4.19 3.86
CA LEU A 96 8.13 4.19 3.46
C LEU A 96 7.98 4.10 1.94
N TRP A 97 7.26 3.06 1.49
CA TRP A 97 6.97 2.78 0.10
C TRP A 97 5.48 2.52 -0.10
N VAL A 98 4.95 3.07 -1.18
CA VAL A 98 3.56 2.95 -1.56
C VAL A 98 3.42 1.83 -2.57
N VAL A 99 2.40 1.00 -2.41
CA VAL A 99 2.04 -0.05 -3.35
C VAL A 99 0.78 0.41 -4.08
N PRO A 100 0.90 0.89 -5.33
CA PRO A 100 -0.25 1.25 -6.13
C PRO A 100 -1.10 0.01 -6.36
N VAL A 101 -2.39 0.06 -6.01
CA VAL A 101 -3.30 -1.05 -6.31
C VAL A 101 -4.13 -0.62 -7.50
N THR A 102 -3.69 -1.02 -8.70
CA THR A 102 -4.49 -0.83 -9.90
C THR A 102 -5.68 -1.80 -9.86
N ALA A 103 -6.86 -1.29 -9.56
CA ALA A 103 -8.08 -2.04 -9.78
C ALA A 103 -8.21 -2.29 -11.30
N ARG A 104 -7.96 -3.52 -11.73
CA ARG A 104 -8.44 -3.98 -13.03
C ARG A 104 -9.93 -4.23 -12.87
N LEU A 105 -10.76 -3.31 -13.35
CA LEU A 105 -12.15 -3.65 -13.65
C LEU A 105 -12.12 -4.58 -14.87
N ASP A 106 -12.78 -5.74 -14.77
CA ASP A 106 -13.17 -6.48 -15.97
C ASP A 106 -14.11 -5.60 -16.79
N ASP A 107 -13.83 -5.44 -18.08
CA ASP A 107 -14.57 -4.55 -18.98
C ASP A 107 -16.09 -4.82 -18.96
N ALA A 108 -16.48 -6.09 -18.79
CA ALA A 108 -17.87 -6.53 -18.68
C ALA A 108 -18.61 -5.96 -17.45
N LEU A 109 -17.90 -5.68 -16.36
CA LEU A 109 -18.47 -5.06 -15.16
C LEU A 109 -18.56 -3.53 -15.31
N ALA A 110 -17.59 -2.91 -15.98
CA ALA A 110 -17.62 -1.48 -16.27
C ALA A 110 -18.83 -1.11 -17.14
N ASP A 111 -19.11 -1.91 -18.16
CA ASP A 111 -20.26 -1.72 -19.05
C ASP A 111 -21.61 -1.85 -18.29
N GLN A 112 -21.73 -2.81 -17.36
CA GLN A 112 -22.94 -2.94 -16.54
C GLN A 112 -23.15 -1.78 -15.56
N ILE A 113 -22.06 -1.18 -15.04
CA ILE A 113 -22.14 -0.01 -14.16
C ILE A 113 -22.57 1.22 -14.97
N VAL A 114 -22.00 1.43 -16.16
CA VAL A 114 -22.39 2.54 -17.05
C VAL A 114 -23.85 2.41 -17.47
N GLU A 115 -24.30 1.21 -17.83
CA GLU A 115 -25.68 0.96 -18.25
C GLU A 115 -26.69 1.23 -17.11
N LYS A 116 -26.37 0.83 -15.87
CA LYS A 116 -27.22 1.12 -14.71
C LYS A 116 -27.23 2.60 -14.30
N CYS A 117 -26.13 3.32 -14.50
CA CYS A 117 -26.07 4.77 -14.23
C CYS A 117 -26.83 5.57 -15.29
N ARG A 118 -26.87 5.12 -16.55
CA ARG A 118 -27.67 5.73 -17.62
C ARG A 118 -29.18 5.47 -17.49
N GLY A 119 -29.55 4.35 -16.87
CA GLY A 119 -30.96 3.96 -16.65
C GLY A 119 -31.63 4.54 -15.39
N ARG A 120 -30.90 5.23 -14.51
CA ARG A 120 -31.49 5.97 -13.37
C ARG A 120 -31.34 7.46 -13.58
N SER A 121 -32.32 8.04 -14.27
CA SER A 121 -32.64 9.45 -14.07
C SER A 121 -32.97 9.62 -12.59
N ILE A 122 -32.17 10.41 -11.87
CA ILE A 122 -32.57 10.93 -10.58
C ILE A 122 -33.68 11.93 -10.87
N ALA A 123 -34.93 11.46 -10.77
CA ALA A 123 -36.08 12.32 -10.63
C ALA A 123 -36.21 12.71 -9.15
#